data_AF-A0A2G8D009-F1
#
_entry.id   AF-A0A2G8D009-F1
#
_cell.length_a   1.000
_cell.length_b   1.000
_cell.length_c   1.000
_cell.angle_alpha   90.00
_cell.angle_beta   90.00
_cell.angle_gamma   90.00
#
_symmetry.space_group_name_H-M   'P 1'
#
loop_
_entity.id
_entity.type
_entity.pdbx_description
1 polymer ?
#
loop_
_entity_poly.entity_id
_entity_poly.type
_entity_poly.pdbx_seq_one_letter_code
_entity_poly.pdbx_strand_id
1 'polypeptide(L)' 'MERNKLARQIIDTCLEMTRLGLNQGTAGNVSVRYQDGMLITPTGIPYEKLTESHIVFI' A
#
# COMPACT_ATOMS: atom_id res chain seq x y z
N MET A 1 4.85 -15.60 2.88
CA MET A 1 4.51 -14.97 1.57
C MET A 1 5.68 -14.13 1.12
N GLU A 2 5.94 -14.05 -0.19
CA GLU A 2 7.00 -13.21 -0.74
C GLU A 2 6.67 -11.72 -0.63
N ARG A 3 7.68 -10.87 -0.36
CA ARG A 3 7.55 -9.41 -0.19
C ARG A 3 6.79 -8.76 -1.33
N ASN A 4 7.13 -9.09 -2.58
CA ASN A 4 6.51 -8.48 -3.77
C ASN A 4 5.02 -8.82 -3.89
N LYS A 5 4.61 -10.04 -3.49
CA LYS A 5 3.20 -10.42 -3.49
C LYS A 5 2.40 -9.62 -2.45
N LEU A 6 2.96 -9.42 -1.26
CA LEU A 6 2.34 -8.58 -0.23
C LEU A 6 2.29 -7.11 -0.65
N ALA A 7 3.37 -6.60 -1.23
CA ALA A 7 3.42 -5.24 -1.77
C ALA A 7 2.32 -5.02 -2.83
N ARG A 8 2.13 -5.97 -3.74
CA ARG A 8 1.05 -5.92 -4.73
C ARG A 8 -0.33 -5.88 -4.08
N GLN A 9 -0.57 -6.73 -3.07
CA GLN A 9 -1.85 -6.76 -2.35
C GLN A 9 -2.14 -5.46 -1.60
N ILE A 10 -1.11 -4.81 -1.04
CA ILE A 10 -1.25 -3.46 -0.44
C ILE A 10 -1.73 -2.47 -1.49
N ILE A 11 -1.11 -2.46 -2.68
CA ILE A 11 -1.47 -1.55 -3.78
C ILE A 11 -2.89 -1.80 -4.26
N ASP A 12 -3.26 -3.06 -4.51
CA ASP A 12 -4.61 -3.43 -4.95
C ASP A 12 -5.67 -3.02 -3.91
N THR A 13 -5.36 -3.14 -2.61
CA THR A 13 -6.23 -2.68 -1.52
C THR A 13 -6.39 -1.16 -1.55
N CYS A 14 -5.30 -0.40 -1.75
CA CYS A 14 -5.36 1.06 -1.86
C CYS A 14 -6.25 1.52 -3.01
N LEU A 15 -6.08 0.90 -4.18
CA LEU A 15 -6.88 1.19 -5.37
C LEU A 15 -8.36 0.86 -5.15
N GLU A 16 -8.65 -0.26 -4.50
CA GLU A 16 -10.02 -0.66 -4.19
C GLU A 16 -10.67 0.29 -3.18
N MET A 17 -9.97 0.71 -2.13
CA MET A 17 -10.46 1.71 -1.18
C MET A 17 -10.79 3.04 -1.86
N THR A 18 -9.95 3.48 -2.81
CA THR A 18 -10.23 4.67 -3.63
C THR A 18 -11.46 4.45 -4.51
N ARG A 19 -11.57 3.29 -5.16
CA ARG A 19 -12.73 2.94 -6.01
C ARG A 19 -14.05 2.93 -5.22
N LEU A 20 -13.99 2.47 -3.96
CA LEU A 20 -15.13 2.46 -3.04
C LEU A 20 -15.42 3.84 -2.40
N GLY A 21 -14.60 4.86 -2.68
CA GLY A 21 -14.75 6.20 -2.13
C GLY A 21 -14.44 6.31 -0.63
N LEU A 22 -13.75 5.30 -0.05
CA LEU A 22 -13.36 5.29 1.36
C LEU A 22 -12.21 6.26 1.63
N ASN A 23 -11.32 6.42 0.63
CA ASN A 23 -10.18 7.31 0.70
C ASN A 23 -10.39 8.47 -0.30
N GLN A 24 -10.26 9.72 0.15
CA GLN A 24 -10.29 10.90 -0.72
C GLN A 24 -8.90 11.52 -0.84
N GLY A 25 -8.37 11.59 -2.08
CA GLY A 25 -7.04 12.14 -2.35
C GLY A 25 -5.91 11.19 -1.94
N THR A 26 -4.84 11.72 -1.35
CA THR A 26 -3.68 10.96 -0.84
C THR A 26 -3.83 10.51 0.62
N ALA A 27 -5.03 10.66 1.19
CA ALA A 27 -5.30 10.32 2.59
C ALA A 27 -5.58 8.82 2.75
N GLY A 28 -4.82 8.17 3.63
CA GLY A 28 -4.93 6.75 3.96
C GLY A 28 -3.60 6.03 3.81
N ASN A 29 -3.33 5.07 4.69
CA ASN A 29 -2.20 4.15 4.54
C ASN A 29 -2.70 2.73 4.66
N VAL A 30 -2.15 1.84 3.85
CA VAL A 30 -2.38 0.40 3.95
C VAL A 30 -1.07 -0.25 4.36
N SER A 31 -1.17 -1.17 5.32
CA SER A 31 -0.02 -1.89 5.82
C SER A 31 -0.37 -3.33 6.16
N VAL A 32 0.65 -4.18 6.16
CA VAL A 32 0.53 -5.59 6.52
C VAL A 32 1.75 -6.00 7.34
N ARG A 33 1.52 -6.83 8.37
CA ARG A 33 2.62 -7.43 9.13
C ARG A 33 3.48 -8.29 8.22
N TYR A 34 4.78 -8.10 8.28
CA TYR A 34 5.74 -8.87 7.50
C TYR A 34 6.98 -9.12 8.35
N GLN A 35 7.32 -10.39 8.57
CA GLN A 35 8.45 -10.76 9.43
C GLN A 35 8.32 -10.10 10.83
N ASP A 36 9.38 -9.45 11.29
CA ASP A 36 9.47 -8.71 12.55
C ASP A 36 9.00 -7.26 12.45
N GLY A 37 8.55 -6.81 11.28
CA GLY A 37 8.09 -5.45 11.02
C GLY A 37 6.80 -5.37 10.21
N MET A 38 6.72 -4.36 9.36
CA MET A 38 5.53 -4.02 8.58
C MET A 38 5.90 -3.53 7.19
N LEU A 39 5.16 -4.00 6.18
CA LEU A 39 5.17 -3.38 4.86
C LEU A 39 4.07 -2.32 4.82
N ILE A 40 4.40 -1.10 4.41
CA ILE A 40 3.48 0.05 4.44
C ILE A 40 3.61 0.92 3.18
N THR A 41 2.51 1.55 2.78
CA THR A 41 2.51 2.59 1.73
C THR A 41 3.39 3.78 2.08
N PRO A 42 4.11 4.38 1.13
CA PRO A 42 4.83 5.63 1.34
C PRO A 42 3.88 6.83 1.42
N THR A 43 4.34 7.92 2.04
CA THR A 43 3.57 9.17 2.09
C THR A 43 3.66 9.95 0.77
N GLY A 44 2.61 10.67 0.42
CA GLY A 44 2.62 11.66 -0.66
C GLY A 44 2.61 11.11 -2.10
N ILE A 45 2.48 9.80 -2.29
CA ILE A 45 2.38 9.18 -3.63
C ILE A 45 0.91 8.81 -3.90
N PRO A 46 0.30 9.31 -5.00
CA PRO A 46 -1.02 8.85 -5.42
C PRO A 46 -1.05 7.34 -5.65
N TYR A 47 -2.12 6.66 -5.23
CA TYR A 47 -2.17 5.20 -5.28
C TYR A 47 -2.07 4.63 -6.69
N GLU A 48 -2.51 5.36 -7.72
CA GLU A 48 -2.42 4.95 -9.12
C GLU A 48 -0.97 4.94 -9.63
N LYS A 49 -0.04 5.56 -8.89
CA LYS A 49 1.40 5.61 -9.19
C LYS A 49 2.24 4.71 -8.29
N LEU A 50 1.61 3.98 -7.36
CA LEU A 50 2.34 3.04 -6.51
C LEU A 50 2.86 1.86 -7.33
N THR A 51 4.04 1.39 -6.91
CA THR A 51 4.68 0.18 -7.44
C THR A 51 5.22 -0.62 -6.25
N GLU A 52 5.54 -1.88 -6.45
CA GLU A 52 6.01 -2.78 -5.38
C GLU A 52 7.35 -2.31 -4.78
N SER A 53 8.13 -1.52 -5.53
CA SER A 53 9.38 -0.90 -5.05
C SER A 53 9.14 0.29 -4.13
N HIS A 54 7.98 0.94 -4.20
CA HIS A 54 7.62 2.07 -3.35
C HIS A 54 7.17 1.65 -1.95
N ILE A 55 6.78 0.38 -1.75
CA ILE A 55 6.37 -0.14 -0.45
C ILE A 55 7.58 -0.22 0.49
N VAL A 56 7.44 0.36 1.67
CA VAL A 56 8.52 0.51 2.65
C VAL A 56 8.40 -0.57 3.72
N PHE A 57 9.53 -1.08 4.22
CA PHE A 57 9.59 -1.93 5.40
C PHE A 57 10.00 -1.09 6.61
N ILE A 58 9.24 -1.18 7.70
CA ILE A 58 9.50 -0.52 8.99
C ILE A 58 9.44 -1.50 10.14
#